data_AF-T0Y5C9-F1
#
_entry.id   AF-T0Y5C9-F1
#
_cell.length_a   1.000
_cell.length_b   1.000
_cell.length_c   1.000
_cell.angle_alpha   90.00
_cell.angle_beta   90.00
_cell.angle_gamma   90.00
#
_symmetry.space_group_name_H-M   'P 1'
#
loop_
_entity.id
_entity.type
_entity.pdbx_description
1 polymer ?
#
loop_
_entity_poly.entity_id
_entity_poly.type
_entity_poly.pdbx_seq_one_letter_code
_entity_poly.pdbx_strand_id
1 'polypeptide(L)'
;PIAIHGLMHMAITRAYEAGPEVIDTLFLFMSNMAWNSAMNPGETTRMLSECDEQGNYRIPFVIVADAFSSETVAYADLVLPDTTYLERYDCISLLDRP
;
A
#
# COMPACT_ATOMS: atom_id res chain seq x y z
N PRO A 1 -10.00 -11.47 15.97
CA PRO A 1 -9.41 -10.61 14.91
C PRO A 1 -8.25 -11.34 14.24
N ILE A 2 -8.48 -11.89 13.04
CA ILE A 2 -7.35 -12.20 12.16
C ILE A 2 -6.64 -10.86 11.97
N ALA A 3 -5.35 -10.78 12.25
CA ALA A 3 -4.61 -9.52 12.19
C ALA A 3 -4.46 -9.07 10.72
N ILE A 4 -5.53 -8.52 10.14
CA ILE A 4 -5.57 -7.97 8.78
C ILE A 4 -4.47 -6.91 8.62
N HIS A 5 -4.19 -6.15 9.68
CA HIS A 5 -3.09 -5.20 9.72
C HIS A 5 -1.71 -5.86 9.52
N GLY A 6 -1.46 -7.02 10.15
CA GLY A 6 -0.22 -7.78 9.94
C GLY A 6 -0.12 -8.41 8.55
N LEU A 7 -1.27 -8.72 7.93
CA LEU A 7 -1.33 -9.24 6.56
C LEU A 7 -0.96 -8.19 5.51
N MET A 8 -1.14 -6.89 5.77
CA MET A 8 -0.76 -5.84 4.81
C MET A 8 0.75 -5.75 4.60
N HIS A 9 1.54 -5.85 5.67
CA HIS A 9 3.00 -5.92 5.53
C HIS A 9 3.43 -7.17 4.77
N MET A 10 2.74 -8.30 4.97
CA MET A 10 2.97 -9.50 4.17
C MET A 10 2.60 -9.30 2.70
N ALA A 11 1.56 -8.53 2.36
CA ALA A 11 1.15 -8.32 0.97
C ALA A 11 2.24 -7.63 0.14
N ILE A 12 2.85 -6.56 0.67
CA ILE A 12 3.95 -5.86 -0.03
C ILE A 12 5.17 -6.76 -0.15
N THR A 13 5.55 -7.46 0.93
CA THR A 13 6.67 -8.41 0.90
C THR A 13 6.41 -9.55 -0.09
N ARG A 14 5.19 -10.07 -0.19
CA ARG A 14 4.84 -11.12 -1.16
C ARG A 14 4.83 -10.62 -2.59
N ALA A 15 4.38 -9.39 -2.84
CA ALA A 15 4.47 -8.78 -4.15
C ALA A 15 5.94 -8.61 -4.58
N TYR A 16 6.80 -8.17 -3.66
CA TYR A 16 8.22 -7.99 -3.90
C TYR A 16 9.01 -9.30 -4.07
N GLU A 17 8.73 -10.32 -3.25
CA GLU A 17 9.40 -11.62 -3.30
C GLU A 17 9.11 -12.38 -4.59
N ALA A 18 7.99 -12.08 -5.25
CA ALA A 18 7.54 -12.70 -6.51
C ALA A 18 7.70 -14.23 -6.47
N GLY A 19 6.84 -14.89 -5.67
CA GLY A 19 6.86 -16.35 -5.44
C GLY A 19 6.60 -17.19 -6.71
N PRO A 20 5.75 -18.23 -6.68
CA PRO A 20 5.48 -19.02 -7.89
C PRO A 20 4.73 -18.23 -8.97
N GLU A 21 4.05 -17.14 -8.58
CA GLU A 21 3.31 -16.25 -9.48
C GLU A 21 3.69 -14.80 -9.16
N VAL A 22 3.92 -14.00 -10.21
CA VAL A 22 4.24 -12.57 -10.09
C VAL A 22 2.95 -11.79 -9.88
N ILE A 23 2.92 -10.93 -8.85
CA ILE A 23 1.83 -9.96 -8.69
C ILE A 23 2.12 -8.81 -9.64
N ASP A 24 1.32 -8.70 -10.70
CA ASP A 24 1.46 -7.65 -11.70
C ASP A 24 1.09 -6.26 -11.15
N THR A 25 0.00 -6.18 -10.39
CA THR A 25 -0.52 -4.91 -9.86
C THR A 25 -0.75 -4.99 -8.36
N LEU A 26 -0.18 -4.04 -7.62
CA LEU A 26 -0.43 -3.80 -6.20
C LEU A 26 -1.37 -2.60 -6.03
N PHE A 27 -2.50 -2.79 -5.39
CA PHE A 27 -3.44 -1.71 -5.05
C PHE A 27 -3.46 -1.43 -3.55
N LEU A 28 -3.10 -0.21 -3.17
CA LEU A 28 -3.14 0.28 -1.80
C LEU A 28 -4.31 1.23 -1.64
N PHE A 29 -5.27 0.86 -0.81
CA PHE A 29 -6.47 1.65 -0.53
C PHE A 29 -6.38 2.29 0.85
N MET A 30 -6.32 3.63 0.90
CA MET A 30 -6.24 4.46 2.11
C MET A 30 -5.19 3.95 3.12
N SER A 31 -4.00 3.59 2.63
CA SER A 31 -2.94 2.96 3.41
C SER A 31 -1.60 3.65 3.18
N ASN A 32 -1.09 4.31 4.23
CA ASN A 32 0.20 5.00 4.20
C ASN A 32 1.31 4.12 4.78
N MET A 33 1.84 3.22 3.96
CA MET A 33 2.85 2.23 4.34
C MET A 33 4.29 2.78 4.33
N ALA A 34 4.50 3.95 3.74
CA ALA A 34 5.78 4.67 3.75
C ALA A 34 5.88 5.69 4.90
N TRP A 35 4.84 5.79 5.73
CA TRP A 35 4.81 6.69 6.88
C TRP A 35 5.93 6.36 7.86
N ASN A 36 6.63 7.38 8.36
CA ASN A 36 7.76 7.22 9.27
C ASN A 36 7.46 6.42 10.57
N SER A 37 6.18 6.31 10.94
CA SER A 37 5.70 5.60 12.13
C SER A 37 5.07 4.24 11.81
N ALA A 38 5.12 3.80 10.55
CA ALA A 38 4.77 2.44 10.17
C ALA A 38 5.75 1.43 10.78
N MET A 39 5.40 0.13 10.79
CA MET A 39 6.26 -0.90 11.39
C MET A 39 7.68 -0.95 10.80
N ASN A 40 7.82 -0.73 9.48
CA ASN A 40 9.13 -0.73 8.81
C ASN A 40 9.09 0.08 7.50
N PRO A 41 9.06 1.42 7.58
CA PRO A 41 8.93 2.28 6.41
C PRO A 41 10.13 2.15 5.46
N GLY A 42 11.35 1.97 5.98
CA GLY A 42 12.56 1.87 5.15
C GLY A 42 12.56 0.64 4.25
N GLU A 43 12.20 -0.54 4.78
CA GLU A 43 12.07 -1.73 3.93
C GLU A 43 10.89 -1.61 2.97
N THR A 44 9.79 -1.01 3.40
CA THR A 44 8.62 -0.82 2.55
C THR A 44 8.93 0.06 1.35
N THR A 45 9.58 1.21 1.56
CA THR A 45 9.97 2.11 0.47
C THR A 45 11.03 1.49 -0.43
N ARG A 46 11.98 0.71 0.12
CA ARG A 46 12.92 -0.09 -0.67
C ARG A 46 12.17 -1.04 -1.60
N MET A 47 11.27 -1.86 -1.06
CA MET A 47 10.51 -2.84 -1.84
C MET A 47 9.64 -2.19 -2.93
N LEU A 48 9.07 -1.01 -2.67
CA LEU A 48 8.26 -0.26 -3.63
C LEU A 48 9.09 0.41 -4.74
N SER A 49 10.40 0.54 -4.59
CA SER A 49 11.27 1.27 -5.55
C SER A 49 12.40 0.43 -6.14
N GLU A 50 12.58 -0.80 -5.68
CA GLU A 50 13.69 -1.65 -6.11
C GLU A 50 13.44 -2.31 -7.46
N CYS A 51 14.47 -2.26 -8.30
CA CYS A 51 14.51 -2.92 -9.59
C CYS A 51 15.28 -4.25 -9.52
N ASP A 52 14.96 -5.17 -10.42
CA ASP A 52 15.75 -6.37 -10.69
C ASP A 52 17.05 -6.07 -11.47
N GLU A 53 17.83 -7.11 -11.76
CA GLU A 53 19.07 -6.99 -12.54
C GLU A 53 18.86 -6.48 -13.98
N GLN A 54 17.62 -6.55 -14.49
CA GLN A 54 17.23 -6.10 -15.82
C GLN A 54 16.71 -4.65 -15.81
N GLY A 55 16.58 -4.05 -14.62
CA GLY A 55 16.09 -2.68 -14.42
C GLY A 55 14.57 -2.56 -14.29
N ASN A 56 13.83 -3.68 -14.27
CA ASN A 56 12.38 -3.65 -14.07
C ASN A 56 12.06 -3.54 -12.59
N TYR A 57 11.06 -2.74 -12.22
CA TYR A 57 10.56 -2.73 -10.84
C TYR A 57 10.08 -4.12 -10.43
N ARG A 58 10.49 -4.56 -9.24
CA ARG A 58 10.08 -5.87 -8.71
C ARG A 58 8.57 -5.96 -8.47
N ILE A 59 7.95 -4.84 -8.10
CA ILE A 59 6.50 -4.67 -8.10
C ILE A 59 6.17 -3.89 -9.39
N PRO A 60 5.58 -4.53 -10.42
CA PRO A 60 5.51 -3.94 -11.75
C PRO A 60 4.62 -2.71 -11.85
N PHE A 61 3.54 -2.65 -11.07
CA PHE A 61 2.59 -1.53 -11.10
C PHE A 61 1.94 -1.29 -9.74
N VAL A 62 1.98 -0.04 -9.27
CA VAL A 62 1.44 0.37 -7.97
C VAL A 62 0.35 1.43 -8.14
N ILE A 63 -0.84 1.10 -7.64
CA ILE A 63 -1.97 2.03 -7.56
C ILE A 63 -2.17 2.43 -6.11
N VAL A 64 -2.30 3.73 -5.86
CA VAL A 64 -2.67 4.27 -4.54
C VAL A 64 -3.98 5.03 -4.65
N ALA A 65 -4.98 4.61 -3.88
CA ALA A 65 -6.19 5.41 -3.66
C ALA A 65 -6.13 6.07 -2.29
N ASP A 66 -6.12 7.39 -2.27
CA ASP A 66 -5.98 8.16 -1.04
C ASP A 66 -6.78 9.47 -1.14
N ALA A 67 -7.27 9.96 0.00
CA ALA A 67 -7.94 11.25 0.10
C ALA A 67 -6.93 12.41 0.19
N PHE A 68 -5.69 12.11 0.59
CA PHE A 68 -4.61 13.08 0.74
C PHE A 68 -3.31 12.61 0.06
N SER A 69 -2.40 13.54 -0.19
CA SER A 69 -1.06 13.22 -0.69
C SER A 69 -0.19 12.67 0.44
N SER A 70 -0.29 11.37 0.73
CA SER A 70 0.52 10.66 1.72
C SER A 70 1.93 10.34 1.22
N GLU A 71 2.86 9.96 2.11
CA GLU A 71 4.22 9.57 1.72
C GLU A 71 4.25 8.39 0.74
N THR A 72 3.29 7.47 0.83
CA THR A 72 3.17 6.33 -0.09
C THR A 72 2.82 6.76 -1.52
N VAL A 73 2.13 7.88 -1.71
CA VAL A 73 1.77 8.42 -3.05
C VAL A 73 3.00 8.67 -3.92
N ALA A 74 4.15 9.00 -3.31
CA ALA A 74 5.39 9.23 -4.05
C ALA A 74 5.95 7.98 -4.76
N TYR A 75 5.44 6.79 -4.42
CA TYR A 75 5.85 5.51 -4.99
C TYR A 75 4.78 4.89 -5.89
N ALA A 76 3.72 5.63 -6.21
CA ALA A 76 2.62 5.14 -7.05
C ALA A 76 2.84 5.48 -8.53
N ASP A 77 2.46 4.55 -9.40
CA ASP A 77 2.36 4.81 -10.84
C ASP A 77 1.03 5.50 -11.19
N LEU A 78 -0.04 5.16 -10.46
CA LEU A 78 -1.37 5.77 -10.60
C LEU A 78 -1.93 6.16 -9.23
N VAL A 79 -2.33 7.41 -9.12
CA VAL A 79 -2.99 7.96 -7.93
C VAL A 79 -4.46 8.20 -8.22
N LEU A 80 -5.33 7.55 -7.44
CA LEU A 80 -6.78 7.73 -7.50
C LEU A 80 -7.22 8.60 -6.32
N PRO A 81 -7.73 9.82 -6.56
CA PRO A 81 -8.25 10.65 -5.46
C PRO A 81 -9.52 10.01 -4.90
N ASP A 82 -9.53 9.75 -3.59
CA ASP A 82 -10.73 9.28 -2.87
C ASP A 82 -11.42 10.41 -2.10
N THR A 83 -12.69 10.19 -1.76
CA THR A 83 -13.48 11.11 -0.93
C THR A 83 -13.17 10.94 0.55
N THR A 84 -13.22 12.05 1.28
CA THR A 84 -13.19 12.08 2.74
C THR A 84 -14.49 11.57 3.36
N TYR A 85 -14.45 11.31 4.66
CA TYR A 85 -15.62 10.88 5.44
C TYR A 85 -16.81 11.84 5.34
N LEU A 86 -16.58 13.15 5.18
CA LEU A 86 -17.66 14.15 5.12
C LEU A 86 -18.38 14.23 3.76
N GLU A 87 -17.84 13.55 2.75
CA GLU A 87 -18.35 13.59 1.38
C GLU A 87 -19.19 12.37 1.03
N ARG A 88 -19.31 11.40 1.95
CA ARG A 88 -20.04 10.13 1.75
C ARG A 88 -21.21 9.98 2.71
N TYR A 89 -22.30 9.41 2.20
CA TYR A 89 -23.39 8.88 3.01
C TYR A 89 -23.11 7.40 3.27
N ASP A 90 -22.42 7.11 4.38
CA ASP A 90 -21.98 5.76 4.73
C ASP A 90 -22.19 5.47 6.23
N CYS A 91 -22.09 4.21 6.62
CA CYS A 91 -22.23 3.72 7.99
C CYS A 91 -20.93 3.04 8.44
N ILE A 92 -20.15 3.71 9.29
CA ILE A 92 -18.99 3.11 9.97
C ILE A 92 -19.33 2.74 11.41
N SER A 93 -18.86 1.58 11.86
CA SER A 93 -19.02 1.16 13.25
C SER A 93 -18.14 2.02 14.16
N LEU A 94 -18.74 2.69 15.15
CA LEU A 94 -18.02 3.42 16.20
C LEU A 94 -17.38 2.50 17.26
N LEU A 95 -17.62 1.18 17.16
CA LEU A 95 -17.17 0.18 18.12
C LEU A 95 -15.98 -0.65 17.63
N ASP A 96 -15.45 -0.39 16.44
CA ASP A 96 -14.19 -0.99 16.03
C ASP A 96 -13.08 -0.35 16.86
N ARG A 97 -12.51 -1.13 17.78
CA ARG A 97 -11.47 -0.67 18.69
C ARG A 97 -10.22 -0.26 17.89
N PRO A 98 -9.44 0.72 18.35
CA PRO A 98 -8.20 1.13 17.70
C PRO A 98 -7.21 -0.03 17.52
#